data_AF-A0A7S0JFB0-F1
#
_entry.id   AF-A0A7S0JFB0-F1
#
_cell.length_a   1.000
_cell.length_b   1.000
_cell.length_c   1.000
_cell.angle_alpha   90.00
_cell.angle_beta   90.00
_cell.angle_gamma   90.00
#
_symmetry.space_group_name_H-M   'P 1'
#
loop_
_entity.id
_entity.type
_entity.pdbx_description
1 polymer ?
#
loop_
_entity_poly.entity_id
_entity_poly.type
_entity_poly.pdbx_seq_one_letter_code
_entity_poly.pdbx_strand_id
1 'polypeptide(L)'
;LRIRGGKPMPAGVCALATAFCAYNGYLQGRCWTALTTRTLDSAADAFCFVGGCTLWLVGWYINLNSDAILRNLRRPGETGYKIPQGGAFRFVSGANYFGEIVEWCGYAVA
;
A
#
# COMPACT_ATOMS: atom_id res chain seq x y z
N LEU A 1 -14.52 -11.41 0.38
CA LEU A 1 -13.13 -11.42 -0.16
C LEU A 1 -13.14 -11.92 -1.62
N ARG A 2 -12.84 -11.06 -2.61
CA ARG A 2 -12.77 -11.45 -4.03
C ARG A 2 -11.33 -11.85 -4.39
N ILE A 3 -10.93 -13.06 -4.03
CA ILE A 3 -9.68 -13.67 -4.50
C ILE A 3 -10.01 -14.43 -5.78
N ARG A 4 -9.41 -14.03 -6.92
CA ARG A 4 -9.61 -14.69 -8.21
C ARG A 4 -8.31 -15.33 -8.68
N GLY A 5 -8.11 -16.59 -8.30
CA GLY A 5 -6.99 -17.42 -8.78
C GLY A 5 -5.62 -16.97 -8.28
N GLY A 6 -4.97 -17.81 -7.48
CA GLY A 6 -3.59 -17.61 -7.03
C GLY A 6 -2.90 -18.97 -6.90
N LYS A 7 -1.56 -18.99 -7.11
CA LYS A 7 -0.77 -20.17 -6.74
C LYS A 7 -0.83 -20.33 -5.21
N PRO A 8 -0.81 -21.57 -4.68
CA PRO A 8 -0.77 -21.78 -3.24
C PRO A 8 0.42 -21.04 -2.63
N MET A 9 0.17 -20.30 -1.54
CA MET A 9 1.21 -19.57 -0.84
C MET A 9 1.91 -20.50 0.16
N PRO A 10 3.26 -20.56 0.19
CA PRO A 10 3.98 -21.35 1.18
C PRO A 10 3.63 -20.92 2.61
N ALA A 11 3.30 -21.88 3.48
CA ALA A 11 2.84 -21.60 4.84
C ALA A 11 3.86 -20.81 5.69
N GLY A 12 5.16 -21.08 5.53
CA GLY A 12 6.21 -20.33 6.21
C GLY A 12 6.23 -18.84 5.84
N VAL A 13 5.95 -18.50 4.58
CA VAL A 13 5.86 -17.10 4.12
C VAL A 13 4.65 -16.42 4.74
N CYS A 14 3.48 -17.09 4.79
CA CYS A 14 2.31 -16.58 5.51
C CYS A 14 2.61 -16.31 6.98
N ALA A 15 3.28 -17.23 7.67
CA ALA A 15 3.61 -17.09 9.09
C ALA A 15 4.54 -15.89 9.35
N LEU A 16 5.58 -15.74 8.52
CA LEU A 16 6.50 -14.60 8.60
C LEU A 16 5.78 -13.26 8.34
N ALA A 17 4.93 -13.19 7.31
CA ALA A 17 4.14 -12.00 7.02
C ALA A 17 3.19 -11.65 8.17
N THR A 18 2.55 -12.66 8.78
CA THR A 18 1.66 -12.46 9.93
C THR A 18 2.43 -11.91 11.14
N ALA A 19 3.60 -12.48 11.46
CA ALA A 19 4.44 -12.01 12.55
C ALA A 19 4.93 -10.57 12.31
N PHE A 20 5.36 -10.27 11.08
CA PHE A 20 5.77 -8.93 10.69
C PHE A 20 4.62 -7.92 10.85
N CYS A 21 3.43 -8.21 10.32
CA CYS A 21 2.29 -7.32 10.40
C CYS A 21 1.82 -7.10 11.85
N ALA A 22 1.82 -8.14 12.68
CA ALA A 22 1.45 -8.02 14.09
C ALA A 22 2.44 -7.12 14.85
N TYR A 23 3.74 -7.32 14.64
CA TYR A 23 4.78 -6.53 15.27
C TYR A 23 4.77 -5.07 14.77
N ASN A 24 4.70 -4.86 13.45
CA ASN A 24 4.68 -3.54 12.85
C ASN A 24 3.43 -2.74 13.30
N GLY A 25 2.25 -3.37 13.26
CA GLY A 25 1.01 -2.75 13.73
C GLY A 25 1.05 -2.37 15.22
N TYR A 26 1.64 -3.23 16.07
CA TYR A 26 1.85 -2.91 17.48
C TYR A 26 2.77 -1.70 17.67
N LEU A 27 3.91 -1.66 16.97
CA LEU A 27 4.85 -0.54 17.06
C LEU A 27 4.19 0.77 16.63
N GLN A 28 3.54 0.80 15.46
CA GLN A 28 2.88 2.00 14.98
C GLN A 28 1.75 2.43 15.93
N GLY A 29 0.89 1.51 16.36
CA GLY A 29 -0.17 1.81 17.31
C GLY A 29 0.35 2.37 18.64
N ARG A 30 1.47 1.84 19.14
CA ARG A 30 2.08 2.33 20.38
C ARG A 30 2.73 3.70 20.21
N CYS A 31 3.40 3.94 19.07
CA CYS A 31 3.96 5.25 18.74
C CYS A 31 2.88 6.33 18.76
N TRP A 32 1.77 6.10 18.07
CA TRP A 32 0.66 7.05 17.97
C TRP A 32 -0.05 7.29 19.30
N THR A 33 -0.24 6.25 20.12
CA THR A 33 -1.05 6.35 21.35
C THR A 33 -0.28 6.83 22.57
N ALA A 34 1.06 6.73 22.60
CA ALA A 34 1.82 7.10 23.80
C ALA A 34 3.16 7.78 23.58
N LEU A 35 3.72 7.79 22.37
CA LEU A 35 5.08 8.30 22.16
C LEU A 35 5.12 9.54 21.27
N THR A 36 4.10 9.77 20.45
CA THR A 36 4.06 10.89 19.52
C THR A 36 3.00 11.91 19.93
N THR A 37 3.45 13.08 20.36
CA THR A 37 2.62 14.30 20.49
C THR A 37 3.10 15.30 19.45
N ARG A 38 2.80 15.02 18.17
CA ARG A 38 3.03 16.02 17.12
C ARG A 38 1.90 17.03 17.16
N THR A 39 2.23 18.26 17.54
CA THR A 39 1.32 19.39 17.54
C THR A 39 1.45 20.15 16.20
N LEU A 40 0.34 20.65 15.67
CA LEU A 40 0.31 21.42 14.42
C LEU A 40 0.51 22.91 14.72
N ASP A 41 1.57 23.23 15.46
CA ASP A 41 1.77 24.57 16.02
C ASP A 41 2.35 25.56 14.99
N SER A 42 3.00 25.04 13.94
CA SER A 42 3.59 25.83 12.87
C SER A 42 2.89 25.60 11.53
N ALA A 43 2.93 26.62 10.66
CA ALA A 43 2.45 26.48 9.28
C ALA A 43 3.22 25.41 8.48
N ALA A 44 4.50 25.19 8.82
CA ALA A 44 5.31 24.15 8.20
C ALA A 44 4.83 22.75 8.62
N ASP A 45 4.46 22.56 9.89
CA ASP A 45 3.90 21.29 10.37
C ASP A 45 2.53 21.00 9.75
N ALA A 46 1.67 22.00 9.67
CA ALA A 46 0.39 21.88 8.97
C ALA A 46 0.59 21.56 7.47
N PHE A 47 1.57 22.17 6.82
CA PHE A 47 1.90 21.88 5.42
C PHE A 47 2.40 20.44 5.24
N CYS A 48 3.33 19.98 6.09
CA CYS A 48 3.82 18.60 6.07
C CYS A 48 2.69 17.60 6.30
N PHE A 49 1.80 17.87 7.26
CA PHE A 49 0.65 17.01 7.53
C PHE A 49 -0.28 16.90 6.32
N VAL A 50 -0.70 18.02 5.75
CA VAL A 50 -1.59 18.03 4.57
C VAL A 50 -0.90 17.40 3.35
N GLY A 51 0.39 17.70 3.14
CA GLY A 51 1.19 17.09 2.08
C GLY A 51 1.34 15.58 2.25
N GLY A 52 1.61 15.12 3.47
CA GLY A 52 1.70 13.71 3.83
C GLY A 52 0.38 12.97 3.61
N CYS A 53 -0.74 13.51 4.08
CA CYS A 53 -2.07 12.96 3.81
C CYS A 53 -2.39 12.90 2.32
N THR A 54 -1.99 13.93 1.55
CA THR A 54 -2.19 13.96 0.10
C THR A 54 -1.38 12.87 -0.59
N LEU A 55 -0.10 12.71 -0.22
CA LEU A 55 0.76 11.63 -0.73
C LEU A 55 0.19 10.25 -0.37
N TRP A 56 -0.28 10.08 0.87
CA TRP A 56 -0.93 8.86 1.32
C TRP A 56 -2.15 8.51 0.46
N LEU A 57 -3.06 9.48 0.25
CA LEU A 57 -4.26 9.29 -0.58
C LEU A 57 -3.93 8.95 -2.04
N VAL A 58 -2.93 9.62 -2.62
CA VAL A 58 -2.48 9.36 -4.00
C VAL A 58 -1.87 7.96 -4.12
N GLY A 59 -0.99 7.59 -3.19
CA GLY A 59 -0.38 6.26 -3.14
C GLY A 59 -1.43 5.16 -3.01
N TRP A 60 -2.36 5.33 -2.07
CA TRP A 60 -3.49 4.42 -1.85
C TRP A 60 -4.36 4.25 -3.10
N TYR A 61 -4.69 5.36 -3.79
CA TYR A 61 -5.47 5.31 -5.03
C TYR A 61 -4.72 4.55 -6.14
N ILE A 62 -3.43 4.81 -6.33
CA ILE A 62 -2.60 4.11 -7.32
C ILE A 62 -2.54 2.63 -7.00
N ASN A 63 -2.33 2.27 -5.73
CA ASN A 63 -2.28 0.89 -5.27
C ASN A 63 -3.60 0.16 -5.57
N LEU A 64 -4.73 0.72 -5.12
CA LEU A 64 -6.05 0.14 -5.34
C LEU A 64 -6.40 0.00 -6.82
N ASN A 65 -6.11 1.02 -7.63
CA ASN A 65 -6.34 0.99 -9.07
C ASN A 65 -5.48 -0.08 -9.76
N SER A 66 -4.21 -0.16 -9.41
CA SER A 66 -3.26 -1.12 -9.97
C SER A 66 -3.65 -2.56 -9.62
N ASP A 67 -4.03 -2.82 -8.38
CA ASP A 67 -4.53 -4.13 -7.95
C ASP A 67 -5.88 -4.48 -8.60
N ALA A 68 -6.73 -3.49 -8.87
CA ALA A 68 -7.95 -3.72 -9.66
C ALA A 68 -7.63 -4.13 -11.10
N ILE A 69 -6.63 -3.52 -11.74
CA ILE A 69 -6.15 -3.91 -13.07
C ILE A 69 -5.60 -5.33 -13.04
N LEU A 70 -4.66 -5.63 -12.13
CA LEU A 70 -4.02 -6.94 -12.01
C LEU A 70 -5.03 -8.07 -11.77
N ARG A 71 -6.03 -7.85 -10.90
CA ARG A 71 -7.10 -8.83 -10.64
C ARG A 71 -8.00 -9.09 -11.85
N ASN A 72 -8.13 -8.13 -12.75
CA ASN A 72 -8.96 -8.24 -13.94
C ASN A 72 -8.19 -8.71 -15.19
N LEU A 73 -6.86 -8.93 -15.10
CA LEU A 73 -6.08 -9.47 -16.22
C LEU A 73 -6.49 -10.89 -16.62
N ARG A 74 -6.97 -11.67 -15.67
CA ARG A 74 -7.36 -13.07 -15.88
C ARG A 74 -8.87 -13.23 -15.81
N ARG A 75 -9.44 -13.84 -16.84
CA ARG A 75 -10.80 -14.38 -16.74
C ARG A 75 -10.77 -15.67 -15.90
N PRO A 76 -11.87 -16.03 -15.21
CA PRO A 76 -11.94 -17.29 -14.49
C PRO A 76 -11.57 -18.47 -15.42
N GLY A 77 -10.56 -19.26 -15.03
CA GLY A 77 -10.09 -20.42 -15.80
C GLY A 77 -8.90 -20.17 -16.74
N GLU A 78 -8.51 -18.91 -16.99
CA GLU A 78 -7.32 -18.62 -17.80
C GLU A 78 -6.01 -18.77 -16.99
N THR A 79 -5.05 -19.48 -17.57
CA THR A 79 -3.69 -19.61 -17.05
C THR A 79 -2.72 -18.86 -17.97
N GLY A 80 -1.86 -18.02 -17.40
CA GLY A 80 -0.89 -17.22 -18.18
C GLY A 80 -0.53 -15.88 -17.53
N TYR A 81 0.64 -15.36 -17.88
CA TYR A 81 1.05 -13.99 -17.56
C TYR A 81 0.62 -13.07 -18.70
N LYS A 82 0.05 -11.91 -18.37
CA LYS A 82 -0.34 -10.88 -19.33
C LYS A 82 0.28 -9.56 -18.90
N ILE A 83 0.65 -8.74 -19.87
CA ILE A 83 1.21 -7.42 -19.61
C ILE A 83 0.06 -6.51 -19.11
N PRO A 84 0.14 -5.94 -17.89
CA PRO A 84 -0.84 -4.99 -17.42
C PRO A 84 -0.81 -3.71 -18.26
N GLN A 85 -1.99 -3.16 -18.55
CA GLN A 85 -2.14 -1.94 -19.34
C GLN A 85 -3.09 -0.98 -18.62
N GLY A 86 -2.83 0.32 -18.74
CA GLY A 86 -3.64 1.38 -18.13
C GLY A 86 -3.17 1.84 -16.75
N GLY A 87 -3.72 2.95 -16.28
CA GLY A 87 -3.31 3.56 -15.00
C GLY A 87 -1.82 3.88 -14.94
N ALA A 88 -1.21 3.64 -13.78
CA ALA A 88 0.21 3.85 -13.55
C ALA A 88 1.12 2.81 -14.25
N PHE A 89 0.57 1.68 -14.75
CA PHE A 89 1.34 0.70 -15.54
C PHE A 89 1.86 1.26 -16.87
N ARG A 90 1.35 2.42 -17.31
CA ARG A 90 1.89 3.15 -18.48
C ARG A 90 3.27 3.75 -18.24
N PHE A 91 3.67 3.91 -16.97
CA PHE A 91 4.91 4.56 -16.58
C PHE A 91 5.88 3.61 -15.87
N VAL A 92 5.37 2.70 -15.04
CA VAL A 92 6.19 1.78 -14.24
C VAL A 92 5.63 0.36 -14.25
N SER A 93 6.51 -0.64 -14.28
CA SER A 93 6.09 -2.06 -14.35
C SER A 93 5.41 -2.55 -13.07
N GLY A 94 5.82 -2.05 -11.90
CA GLY A 94 5.28 -2.41 -10.58
C GLY A 94 4.41 -1.30 -10.00
N ALA A 95 3.33 -0.94 -10.69
CA ALA A 95 2.51 0.21 -10.32
C ALA A 95 1.85 0.10 -8.94
N ASN A 96 1.46 -1.10 -8.50
CA ASN A 96 0.92 -1.32 -7.16
C ASN A 96 2.00 -1.10 -6.08
N TYR A 97 3.20 -1.67 -6.26
CA TYR A 97 4.32 -1.45 -5.33
C TYR A 97 4.75 0.02 -5.27
N PHE A 98 4.76 0.71 -6.42
CA PHE A 98 5.01 2.14 -6.43
C PHE A 98 3.97 2.91 -5.61
N GLY A 99 2.69 2.60 -5.79
CA GLY A 99 1.60 3.18 -5.01
C GLY A 99 1.78 2.94 -3.50
N GLU A 100 2.09 1.70 -3.10
CA GLU A 100 2.31 1.34 -1.70
C GLU A 100 3.51 2.07 -1.09
N ILE A 101 4.61 2.23 -1.82
CA ILE A 101 5.76 3.02 -1.35
C ILE A 101 5.38 4.49 -1.14
N VAL A 102 4.69 5.10 -2.10
CA VAL A 102 4.21 6.49 -1.99
C VAL A 102 3.25 6.65 -0.82
N GLU A 103 2.37 5.66 -0.62
CA GLU A 103 1.41 5.62 0.50
C GLU A 103 2.14 5.64 1.84
N TRP A 104 3.09 4.73 2.07
CA TRP A 104 3.84 4.67 3.32
C TRP A 104 4.79 5.84 3.53
N CYS A 105 5.35 6.43 2.46
CA CYS A 105 6.09 7.69 2.55
C CYS A 105 5.18 8.83 2.99
N GLY A 106 3.97 8.94 2.43
CA GLY A 106 2.97 9.93 2.85
C GLY A 106 2.57 9.75 4.31
N TYR A 107 2.35 8.52 4.75
CA TYR A 107 2.07 8.16 6.15
C TYR A 107 3.20 8.58 7.10
N ALA A 108 4.47 8.46 6.69
CA ALA A 108 5.61 8.84 7.52
C ALA A 108 5.83 10.36 7.58
N VAL A 109 5.40 11.10 6.55
CA VAL A 109 5.52 12.57 6.48
C VAL A 109 4.39 13.26 7.26
N ALA A 110 3.19 12.67 7.26
CA ALA A 110 2.05 13.12 8.04
C ALA A 110 2.29 12.94 9.55
#